data_AF-A0A062V2V0-F1
#
_entry.id   AF-A0A062V2V0-F1
#
_cell.length_a   1.000
_cell.length_b   1.000
_cell.length_c   1.000
_cell.angle_alpha   90.00
_cell.angle_beta   90.00
_cell.angle_gamma   90.00
#
_symmetry.space_group_name_H-M   'P 1'
#
loop_
_entity.id
_entity.type
_entity.pdbx_description
1 polymer ?
#
loop_
_entity_poly.entity_id
_entity_poly.type
_entity_poly.pdbx_seq_one_letter_code
_entity_poly.pdbx_strand_id
1 'polypeptide(L)'
;MIAAPVTMFGFGFGFGATESKGPTAAITVENVPDTLKIDLKIQHKGGDRLAGGDWGLSIVPVGQPPVYQPSLTDFKVGEQIITMNVTNHPGAVYNVTNTAVNITYGDYPAARLVAGQKYDVKIIVYPFQSMVLDTVVEVR
;
A
#
# COMPACT_ATOMS: atom_id res chain seq x y z
N MET A 1 51.45 -31.70 36.58
CA MET A 1 49.98 -31.55 36.57
C MET A 1 49.66 -30.07 36.54
N ILE A 2 49.17 -29.57 35.40
CA ILE A 2 48.72 -28.19 35.27
C ILE A 2 47.21 -28.30 35.04
N ALA A 3 46.45 -28.00 36.09
CA ALA A 3 45.01 -27.80 35.99
C ALA A 3 44.79 -26.36 35.48
N ALA A 4 44.18 -26.22 34.32
CA ALA A 4 43.72 -24.94 33.80
C ALA A 4 42.19 -24.85 33.96
N PRO A 5 41.66 -23.68 34.37
CA PRO A 5 40.29 -23.53 34.83
C PRO A 5 39.26 -23.62 33.70
N VAL A 6 38.13 -24.26 34.02
CA VAL A 6 36.90 -24.22 33.23
C VAL A 6 36.43 -22.77 33.10
N THR A 7 36.37 -22.27 31.87
CA THR A 7 35.75 -20.97 31.58
C THR A 7 34.34 -21.24 31.07
N MET A 8 33.35 -21.10 31.96
CA MET A 8 31.93 -21.00 31.63
C MET A 8 31.58 -19.52 31.50
N PHE A 9 31.49 -19.02 30.28
CA PHE A 9 30.88 -17.74 29.89
C PHE A 9 30.41 -17.93 28.45
N GLY A 10 29.17 -17.73 28.04
CA GLY A 10 27.91 -17.45 28.70
C GLY A 10 26.86 -17.58 27.59
N PHE A 11 25.67 -18.06 27.94
CA PHE A 11 24.51 -18.07 27.07
C PHE A 11 24.26 -16.65 26.54
N GLY A 12 24.47 -16.45 25.25
CA GLY A 12 24.03 -15.29 24.49
C GLY A 12 23.05 -15.72 23.41
N PHE A 13 22.01 -16.47 23.79
CA PHE A 13 20.80 -16.58 23.00
C PHE A 13 20.16 -15.19 22.91
N GLY A 14 20.57 -14.43 21.90
CA GLY A 14 19.81 -13.29 21.41
C GLY A 14 18.55 -13.77 20.73
N PHE A 15 17.62 -14.37 21.47
CA PHE A 15 16.20 -14.46 21.08
C PHE A 15 15.57 -13.06 21.25
N GLY A 16 16.10 -12.10 20.50
CA GLY A 16 15.36 -10.91 20.14
C GLY A 16 15.12 -11.06 18.67
N ALA A 17 13.91 -11.46 18.27
CA ALA A 17 13.48 -11.22 16.90
C ALA A 17 13.79 -9.74 16.64
N THR A 18 14.74 -9.43 15.76
CA THR A 18 14.82 -8.10 15.21
C THR A 18 13.52 -7.94 14.45
N GLU A 19 12.53 -7.35 15.10
CA GLU A 19 11.32 -6.90 14.45
C GLU A 19 11.81 -6.02 13.30
N SER A 20 11.74 -6.56 12.08
CA SER A 20 12.28 -5.88 10.93
C SER A 20 11.43 -4.65 10.75
N LYS A 21 12.00 -3.47 11.04
CA LYS A 21 11.28 -2.21 10.92
C LYS A 21 10.70 -2.13 9.51
N GLY A 22 9.39 -2.01 9.40
CA GLY A 22 8.71 -1.86 8.12
C GLY A 22 9.22 -0.64 7.34
N PRO A 23 9.04 -0.64 6.00
CA PRO A 23 9.46 0.47 5.16
C PRO A 23 8.78 1.76 5.59
N THR A 24 9.54 2.85 5.56
CA THR A 24 9.02 4.19 5.81
C THR A 24 8.84 4.89 4.47
N ALA A 25 7.62 4.93 3.94
CA ALA A 25 7.28 5.64 2.70
C ALA A 25 6.36 6.84 3.00
N ALA A 26 6.68 7.99 2.40
CA ALA A 26 5.85 9.19 2.47
C ALA A 26 4.95 9.22 1.22
N ILE A 27 3.72 8.75 1.36
CA ILE A 27 2.73 8.71 0.28
C ILE A 27 1.64 9.76 0.53
N THR A 28 1.24 10.46 -0.51
CA THR A 28 0.15 11.45 -0.46
C THR A 28 -0.94 11.07 -1.45
N VAL A 29 -2.20 11.41 -1.14
CA VAL A 29 -3.34 11.23 -2.02
C VAL A 29 -4.04 12.56 -2.22
N GLU A 30 -4.37 12.87 -3.47
CA GLU A 30 -5.15 14.05 -3.83
C GLU A 30 -6.12 13.72 -4.96
N ASN A 31 -7.27 14.39 -4.98
CA ASN A 31 -8.12 14.45 -6.17
C ASN A 31 -7.44 15.37 -7.20
N VAL A 32 -7.53 15.06 -8.50
CA VAL A 32 -6.96 15.91 -9.55
C VAL A 32 -8.09 16.74 -10.18
N PRO A 33 -8.34 17.98 -9.71
CA PRO A 33 -9.44 18.80 -10.21
C PRO A 33 -9.23 19.27 -11.66
N ASP A 34 -7.99 19.21 -12.15
CA ASP A 34 -7.61 19.74 -13.46
C ASP A 34 -7.84 18.74 -14.61
N THR A 35 -8.34 17.53 -14.34
CA THR A 35 -8.69 16.57 -15.37
C THR A 35 -10.20 16.58 -15.65
N LEU A 36 -10.59 16.28 -16.89
CA LEU A 36 -12.01 16.14 -17.26
C LEU A 36 -12.65 14.86 -16.68
N LYS A 37 -11.93 14.11 -15.84
CA LYS A 37 -12.34 12.80 -15.33
C LYS A 37 -12.26 12.79 -13.80
N ILE A 38 -13.21 12.09 -13.20
CA ILE A 38 -13.24 11.84 -11.76
C ILE A 38 -12.08 10.89 -11.43
N ASP A 39 -11.01 11.41 -10.83
CA ASP A 39 -9.81 10.63 -10.54
C ASP A 39 -9.17 10.96 -9.17
N LEU A 40 -8.25 10.06 -8.80
CA LEU A 40 -7.34 10.20 -7.67
C LEU A 40 -5.91 10.08 -8.17
N LYS A 41 -5.02 10.87 -7.58
CA LYS A 41 -3.59 10.77 -7.71
C LYS A 41 -2.97 10.38 -6.38
N ILE A 42 -2.27 9.26 -6.38
CA ILE A 42 -1.50 8.75 -5.25
C ILE A 42 -0.03 8.90 -5.61
N GLN A 43 0.74 9.66 -4.82
CA GLN A 43 2.12 10.00 -5.18
C GLN A 43 3.09 9.61 -4.08
N HIS A 44 4.20 9.01 -4.47
CA HIS A 44 5.32 8.70 -3.59
C HIS A 44 6.25 9.91 -3.48
N LYS A 45 6.25 10.58 -2.33
CA LYS A 45 6.98 11.84 -2.10
C LYS A 45 8.36 11.64 -1.48
N GLY A 46 8.60 10.52 -0.80
CA GLY A 46 9.90 10.25 -0.15
C GLY A 46 9.93 8.91 0.57
N GLY A 47 11.10 8.51 1.07
CA GLY A 47 11.27 7.29 1.84
C GLY A 47 11.61 6.05 1.01
N ASP A 48 11.33 4.87 1.57
CA ASP A 48 11.70 3.57 1.03
C ASP A 48 10.82 3.16 -0.17
N ARG A 49 11.43 2.48 -1.15
CA ARG A 49 10.70 1.83 -2.25
C ARG A 49 9.81 0.71 -1.70
N LEU A 50 8.57 0.66 -2.16
CA LEU A 50 7.68 -0.48 -1.94
C LEU A 50 7.87 -1.50 -3.08
N ALA A 51 8.31 -2.71 -2.77
CA ALA A 51 8.59 -3.73 -3.78
C ALA A 51 7.30 -4.34 -4.35
N GLY A 52 7.21 -4.50 -5.67
CA GLY A 52 6.05 -5.11 -6.32
C GLY A 52 5.75 -6.50 -5.77
N GLY A 53 4.46 -6.77 -5.50
CA GLY A 53 4.00 -8.01 -4.87
C GLY A 53 3.97 -7.95 -3.34
N ASP A 54 4.77 -7.08 -2.71
CA ASP A 54 4.85 -6.98 -1.24
C ASP A 54 3.88 -5.96 -0.65
N TRP A 55 3.37 -5.03 -1.46
CA TRP A 55 2.38 -4.04 -1.02
C TRP A 55 1.03 -4.21 -1.71
N GLY A 56 -0.02 -3.78 -1.04
CA GLY A 56 -1.39 -3.78 -1.54
C GLY A 56 -2.06 -2.42 -1.40
N LEU A 57 -2.92 -2.08 -2.34
CA LEU A 57 -3.70 -0.84 -2.37
C LEU A 57 -5.18 -1.13 -2.15
N SER A 58 -5.81 -0.33 -1.29
CA SER A 58 -7.26 -0.31 -1.10
C SER A 58 -7.79 1.09 -1.36
N ILE A 59 -8.84 1.19 -2.19
CA ILE A 59 -9.62 2.39 -2.46
C ILE A 59 -11.09 1.98 -2.36
N VAL A 60 -11.75 2.36 -1.27
CA VAL A 60 -13.14 1.94 -0.99
C VAL A 60 -13.97 3.12 -0.50
N PRO A 61 -15.29 3.18 -0.77
CA PRO A 61 -16.14 4.20 -0.18
C PRO A 61 -16.04 4.19 1.36
N VAL A 62 -16.04 5.37 1.98
CA VAL A 62 -15.98 5.45 3.45
C VAL A 62 -17.10 4.63 4.09
N GLY A 63 -16.75 3.85 5.11
CA GLY A 63 -17.66 2.96 5.82
C GLY A 63 -17.76 1.54 5.22
N GLN A 64 -17.10 1.28 4.09
CA GLN A 64 -16.91 -0.08 3.57
C GLN A 64 -15.60 -0.69 4.09
N PRO A 65 -15.52 -2.02 4.25
CA PRO A 65 -14.27 -2.67 4.64
C PRO A 65 -13.20 -2.50 3.55
N PRO A 66 -11.91 -2.35 3.93
CA PRO A 66 -10.82 -2.25 2.96
C PRO A 66 -10.65 -3.56 2.20
N VAL A 67 -10.39 -3.46 0.90
CA VAL A 67 -10.08 -4.59 0.02
C VAL A 67 -8.76 -4.28 -0.68
N TYR A 68 -7.71 -4.95 -0.23
CA TYR A 68 -6.36 -4.74 -0.72
C TYR A 68 -6.10 -5.58 -1.96
N GLN A 69 -5.70 -4.90 -3.03
CA GLN A 69 -5.28 -5.53 -4.28
C GLN A 69 -3.75 -5.52 -4.33
N PRO A 70 -3.12 -6.69 -4.54
CA PRO A 70 -1.67 -6.78 -4.58
C PRO A 70 -1.12 -6.00 -5.76
N SER A 71 0.02 -5.35 -5.53
CA SER A 71 0.76 -4.66 -6.57
C SER A 71 1.49 -5.62 -7.50
N LEU A 72 1.66 -5.19 -8.75
CA LEU A 72 2.43 -5.91 -9.77
C LEU A 72 3.80 -5.27 -10.03
N THR A 73 4.02 -4.05 -9.56
CA THR A 73 5.23 -3.28 -9.82
C THR A 73 5.71 -2.60 -8.55
N ASP A 74 7.00 -2.29 -8.52
CA ASP A 74 7.57 -1.43 -7.49
C ASP A 74 6.92 -0.05 -7.51
N PHE A 75 6.80 0.57 -6.34
CA PHE A 75 6.41 1.98 -6.20
C PHE A 75 7.51 2.73 -5.46
N LYS A 76 8.13 3.71 -6.13
CA LYS A 76 9.27 4.49 -5.60
C LYS A 76 9.06 5.99 -5.71
N VAL A 77 9.89 6.74 -4.99
CA VAL A 77 9.88 8.21 -4.96
C VAL A 77 9.82 8.81 -6.37
N GLY A 78 8.89 9.75 -6.56
CA GLY A 78 8.63 10.43 -7.83
C GLY A 78 7.56 9.78 -8.69
N GLU A 79 7.21 8.52 -8.44
CA GLU A 79 6.13 7.83 -9.16
C GLU A 79 4.76 8.23 -8.62
N GLN A 80 3.75 8.07 -9.48
CA GLN A 80 2.37 8.40 -9.16
C GLN A 80 1.39 7.42 -9.81
N ILE A 81 0.39 7.02 -9.06
CA ILE A 81 -0.74 6.23 -9.53
C ILE A 81 -1.89 7.19 -9.79
N ILE A 82 -2.43 7.19 -11.02
CA ILE A 82 -3.66 7.90 -11.35
C ILE A 82 -4.75 6.86 -11.63
N THR A 83 -5.89 6.99 -10.97
CA THR A 83 -6.97 6.01 -11.11
C THR A 83 -8.35 6.63 -10.96
N MET A 84 -9.31 6.04 -11.68
CA MET A 84 -10.74 6.28 -11.54
C MET A 84 -11.48 5.07 -10.93
N ASN A 85 -10.74 4.08 -10.43
CA ASN A 85 -11.26 2.78 -10.01
C ASN A 85 -11.21 2.62 -8.50
N VAL A 86 -12.27 2.05 -7.94
CA VAL A 86 -12.24 1.47 -6.59
C VAL A 86 -11.55 0.11 -6.63
N THR A 87 -11.32 -0.50 -5.47
CA THR A 87 -10.68 -1.83 -5.36
C THR A 87 -11.58 -2.91 -4.75
N ASN A 88 -12.86 -2.62 -4.53
CA ASN A 88 -13.81 -3.49 -3.82
C ASN A 88 -15.06 -3.89 -4.61
N HIS A 89 -15.14 -3.62 -5.91
CA HIS A 89 -16.25 -4.11 -6.72
C HIS A 89 -16.25 -5.65 -6.79
N PRO A 90 -17.36 -6.33 -6.40
CA PRO A 90 -17.44 -7.78 -6.43
C PRO A 90 -17.27 -8.36 -7.83
N GLY A 91 -16.48 -9.43 -7.95
CA GLY A 91 -16.25 -10.12 -9.22
C GLY A 91 -15.31 -9.40 -10.19
N ALA A 92 -14.78 -8.23 -9.82
CA ALA A 92 -13.74 -7.55 -10.61
C ALA A 92 -12.34 -8.10 -10.32
N VAL A 93 -11.49 -8.07 -11.34
CA VAL A 93 -10.06 -8.40 -11.23
C VAL A 93 -9.25 -7.14 -11.48
N TYR A 94 -8.33 -6.84 -10.56
CA TYR A 94 -7.56 -5.59 -10.57
C TYR A 94 -6.09 -5.83 -10.85
N ASN A 95 -5.51 -4.96 -11.66
CA ASN A 95 -4.07 -4.83 -11.83
C ASN A 95 -3.62 -3.51 -11.22
N VAL A 96 -2.99 -3.57 -10.04
CA VAL A 96 -2.38 -2.41 -9.39
C VAL A 96 -0.94 -2.27 -9.83
N THR A 97 -0.60 -1.12 -10.42
CA THR A 97 0.74 -0.76 -10.84
C THR A 97 1.13 0.58 -10.23
N ASN A 98 2.38 0.99 -10.43
CA ASN A 98 2.89 2.30 -10.02
C ASN A 98 2.39 3.48 -10.84
N THR A 99 1.59 3.23 -11.89
CA THR A 99 0.99 4.26 -12.74
C THR A 99 -0.53 4.28 -12.70
N ALA A 100 -1.19 3.14 -12.48
CA ALA A 100 -2.64 3.03 -12.53
C ALA A 100 -3.17 1.82 -11.75
N VAL A 101 -4.47 1.89 -11.41
CA VAL A 101 -5.27 0.72 -11.04
C VAL A 101 -6.18 0.41 -12.21
N ASN A 102 -5.98 -0.73 -12.86
CA ASN A 102 -6.79 -1.17 -14.01
C ASN A 102 -7.71 -2.32 -13.59
N ILE A 103 -8.89 -2.40 -14.21
CA ILE A 103 -9.80 -3.54 -14.07
C ILE A 103 -9.69 -4.37 -15.35
N THR A 104 -9.23 -5.61 -15.23
CA THR A 104 -9.02 -6.50 -16.39
C THR A 104 -10.21 -7.41 -16.65
N TYR A 105 -11.07 -7.60 -15.65
CA TYR A 105 -12.33 -8.33 -15.74
C TYR A 105 -13.34 -7.72 -14.77
N GLY A 106 -14.63 -7.72 -15.13
CA GLY A 106 -15.68 -7.14 -14.30
C GLY A 106 -15.67 -5.60 -14.26
N ASP A 107 -15.24 -4.96 -15.36
CA ASP A 107 -15.24 -3.50 -15.48
C ASP A 107 -16.66 -2.96 -15.69
N TYR A 108 -17.28 -2.52 -14.60
CA TYR A 108 -18.62 -1.94 -14.57
C TYR A 108 -18.58 -0.50 -14.06
N PRO A 109 -19.57 0.34 -14.40
CA PRO A 109 -19.67 1.71 -13.87
C PRO A 109 -19.62 1.80 -12.34
N ALA A 110 -20.16 0.78 -11.64
CA ALA A 110 -20.11 0.69 -10.17
C ALA A 110 -18.72 0.40 -9.60
N ALA A 111 -17.73 0.07 -10.44
CA ALA A 111 -16.33 -0.08 -10.06
C ALA A 111 -15.52 1.22 -10.23
N ARG A 112 -16.18 2.34 -10.58
CA ARG A 112 -15.56 3.66 -10.73
C ARG A 112 -15.76 4.53 -9.50
N LEU A 113 -14.91 5.53 -9.38
CA LEU A 113 -15.09 6.64 -8.44
C LEU A 113 -16.31 7.46 -8.82
N VAL A 114 -16.97 8.03 -7.80
CA VAL A 114 -18.16 8.86 -7.93
C VAL A 114 -17.85 10.24 -7.36
N ALA A 115 -18.22 11.29 -8.10
CA ALA A 115 -18.04 12.66 -7.65
C ALA A 115 -18.87 12.95 -6.39
N GLY A 116 -18.29 13.74 -5.47
CA GLY A 116 -18.85 14.05 -4.15
C GLY A 116 -18.75 12.91 -3.14
N GLN A 117 -18.26 11.72 -3.53
CA GLN A 117 -18.09 10.59 -2.63
C GLN A 117 -16.71 10.63 -1.96
N LYS A 118 -16.69 10.29 -0.66
CA LYS A 118 -15.46 10.09 0.10
C LYS A 118 -15.00 8.65 0.02
N TYR A 119 -13.69 8.45 -0.10
CA TYR A 119 -13.03 7.17 -0.19
C TYR A 119 -11.94 7.04 0.88
N ASP A 120 -11.91 5.89 1.55
CA ASP A 120 -10.78 5.43 2.35
C ASP A 120 -9.72 4.85 1.42
N VAL A 121 -8.53 5.46 1.43
CA VAL A 121 -7.37 5.06 0.63
C VAL A 121 -6.27 4.58 1.55
N LYS A 122 -5.86 3.32 1.37
CA LYS A 122 -4.88 2.67 2.24
C LYS A 122 -3.83 1.93 1.42
N ILE A 123 -2.58 1.96 1.89
CA ILE A 123 -1.51 1.10 1.40
C ILE A 123 -0.88 0.35 2.57
N ILE A 124 -0.84 -0.98 2.43
CA ILE A 124 -0.20 -1.88 3.38
C ILE A 124 0.98 -2.58 2.73
N VAL A 125 2.03 -2.85 3.50
CA VAL A 125 3.17 -3.68 3.09
C VAL A 125 3.14 -4.98 3.88
N TYR A 126 2.85 -6.09 3.21
CA TYR A 126 2.51 -7.37 3.81
C TYR A 126 3.64 -8.05 4.58
N PRO A 127 4.90 -8.11 4.07
CA PRO A 127 6.00 -8.73 4.82
C PRO A 127 6.21 -8.14 6.22
N PHE A 128 5.82 -6.88 6.42
CA PHE A 128 6.00 -6.15 7.68
C PHE A 128 4.68 -5.84 8.39
N GLN A 129 3.54 -6.17 7.77
CA GLN A 129 2.19 -5.78 8.20
C GLN A 129 2.06 -4.28 8.52
N SER A 130 2.85 -3.43 7.84
CA SER A 130 2.95 -2.01 8.13
C SER A 130 2.08 -1.21 7.17
N MET A 131 1.25 -0.32 7.70
CA MET A 131 0.48 0.63 6.91
C MET A 131 1.31 1.89 6.63
N VAL A 132 1.53 2.19 5.36
CA VAL A 132 2.32 3.37 4.92
C VAL A 132 1.45 4.51 4.41
N LEU A 133 0.16 4.25 4.22
CA LEU A 133 -0.85 5.24 3.89
C LEU A 133 -2.17 4.84 4.53
N ASP A 134 -2.79 5.79 5.22
CA ASP A 134 -4.18 5.74 5.66
C ASP A 134 -4.79 7.14 5.59
N THR A 135 -5.66 7.38 4.62
CA THR A 135 -6.28 8.69 4.46
C THR A 135 -7.66 8.61 3.84
N VAL A 136 -8.46 9.67 4.08
CA VAL A 136 -9.77 9.86 3.47
C VAL A 136 -9.67 11.00 2.47
N VAL A 137 -10.14 10.74 1.25
CA VAL A 137 -10.18 11.74 0.18
C VAL A 137 -11.58 11.83 -0.41
N GLU A 138 -12.06 13.05 -0.62
CA GLU A 138 -13.28 13.31 -1.36
C GLU A 138 -12.92 13.52 -2.83
N VAL A 139 -13.60 12.78 -3.72
CA VAL A 139 -13.39 12.92 -5.16
C VAL A 139 -14.42 13.93 -5.68
N ARG A 140 -13.99 14.86 -6.53
CA ARG A 140 -14.84 15.92 -7.09
C ARG A 140 -14.96 15.78 -8.60
#